data_AF-A0AAD8U4B8-F1
#
_entry.id   AF-A0AAD8U4B8-F1
#
_cell.length_a   1.000
_cell.length_b   1.000
_cell.length_c   1.000
_cell.angle_alpha   90.00
_cell.angle_beta   90.00
_cell.angle_gamma   90.00
#
_symmetry.space_group_name_H-M   'P 1'
#
loop_
_entity.id
_entity.type
_entity.pdbx_description
1 polymer ?
#
loop_
_entity_poly.entity_id
_entity_poly.type
_entity_poly.pdbx_seq_one_letter_code
_entity_poly.pdbx_strand_id
1 'polypeptide(L)'
;MASRQQPPKKRDRTNENCDKAVKNIMWRCEQIRRRYGADVYVQVRFKSRHYEYTSSDKPDFPRSRAELKATYPVPVARSPLDYTERRSRSDVEGQSSVSSG
;
A
#
# COMPACT_ATOMS: atom_id res chain seq x y z
N MET A 1 24.33 -13.07 43.29
CA MET A 1 23.27 -13.56 42.37
C MET A 1 23.11 -12.54 41.25
N ALA A 2 23.42 -12.90 40.00
CA ALA A 2 23.34 -11.96 38.87
C ALA A 2 21.88 -11.84 38.39
N SER A 3 21.31 -10.65 38.54
CA SER A 3 19.97 -10.31 38.06
C SER A 3 19.96 -10.38 36.53
N ARG A 4 19.17 -11.32 35.98
CA ARG A 4 18.89 -11.39 34.54
C ARG A 4 18.18 -10.11 34.12
N GLN A 5 18.91 -9.17 33.52
CA GLN A 5 18.29 -8.00 32.90
C GLN A 5 17.42 -8.48 31.72
N GLN A 6 16.11 -8.27 31.83
CA GLN A 6 15.22 -8.50 30.70
C GLN A 6 15.57 -7.51 29.59
N PRO A 7 15.65 -7.94 28.32
CA PRO A 7 15.93 -7.03 27.22
C PRO A 7 14.84 -5.94 27.15
N PRO A 8 15.22 -4.68 26.87
CA PRO A 8 14.27 -3.57 26.84
C PRO A 8 13.15 -3.84 25.82
N LYS A 9 11.90 -3.68 26.27
CA LYS A 9 10.70 -3.88 25.46
C LYS A 9 10.74 -2.91 24.27
N LYS A 10 10.88 -3.45 23.05
CA LYS A 10 10.88 -2.64 21.82
C LYS A 10 9.57 -1.82 21.76
N ARG A 11 9.71 -0.51 21.55
CA ARG A 11 8.58 0.42 21.39
C ARG A 11 7.71 -0.01 20.21
N ASP A 12 6.39 -0.03 20.40
CA ASP A 12 5.45 -0.20 19.29
C ASP A 12 5.54 1.02 18.36
N ARG A 13 5.91 0.78 17.10
CA ARG A 13 6.07 1.80 16.05
C ARG A 13 5.00 1.69 14.97
N THR A 14 3.93 0.93 15.22
CA THR A 14 2.91 0.62 14.22
C THR A 14 2.26 1.89 13.66
N ASN A 15 1.98 2.87 14.51
CA ASN A 15 1.34 4.10 14.09
C ASN A 15 2.29 4.95 13.23
N GLU A 16 3.55 5.09 13.63
CA GLU A 16 4.57 5.82 12.88
C GLU A 16 4.87 5.15 11.53
N ASN A 17 4.88 3.81 11.51
CA ASN A 17 5.05 3.03 10.29
C ASN A 17 3.86 3.22 9.35
N CYS A 18 2.63 3.23 9.87
CA CYS A 18 1.43 3.50 9.11
C CYS A 18 1.45 4.92 8.51
N ASP A 19 1.78 5.94 9.31
CA ASP A 19 1.90 7.33 8.83
C ASP A 19 2.90 7.44 7.67
N LYS A 20 4.06 6.80 7.82
CA LYS A 20 5.09 6.80 6.77
C LYS A 20 4.61 6.09 5.51
N ALA A 21 3.92 4.96 5.65
CA ALA A 21 3.37 4.22 4.52
C ALA A 21 2.30 5.05 3.78
N VAL A 22 1.40 5.70 4.51
CA VAL A 22 0.36 6.57 3.95
C VAL A 22 0.98 7.75 3.18
N LYS A 23 1.95 8.44 3.77
CA LYS A 23 2.66 9.53 3.08
C LYS A 23 3.33 9.06 1.79
N ASN A 24 3.98 7.90 1.83
CA ASN A 24 4.65 7.33 0.66
C ASN A 24 3.68 6.96 -0.46
N ILE A 25 2.50 6.38 -0.13
CA ILE A 25 1.51 6.04 -1.17
C ILE A 25 0.89 7.30 -1.77
N MET A 26 0.56 8.31 -0.95
CA MET A 26 0.05 9.59 -1.44
C MET A 26 1.04 10.30 -2.37
N TRP A 27 2.33 10.28 -2.02
CA TRP A 27 3.37 10.79 -2.92
C TRP A 27 3.40 10.06 -4.26
N ARG A 28 3.26 8.72 -4.27
CA ARG A 28 3.18 7.94 -5.51
C ARG A 28 1.93 8.29 -6.33
N CYS A 29 0.79 8.51 -5.68
CA CYS A 29 -0.43 8.97 -6.34
C CYS A 29 -0.23 10.33 -7.02
N GLU A 30 0.45 11.27 -6.36
CA GLU A 30 0.79 12.57 -6.94
C GLU A 30 1.74 12.43 -8.14
N GLN A 31 2.70 11.50 -8.09
CA GLN A 31 3.54 11.19 -9.25
C GLN A 31 2.74 10.63 -10.43
N ILE A 32 1.77 9.76 -10.17
CA ILE A 32 0.85 9.22 -11.20
C ILE A 32 0.05 10.37 -11.84
N ARG A 33 -0.53 11.26 -11.02
CA ARG A 33 -1.26 12.45 -11.49
C ARG A 33 -0.38 13.31 -12.38
N ARG A 34 0.83 13.68 -11.93
CA ARG A 34 1.76 14.53 -12.69
C ARG A 34 2.22 13.89 -13.99
N ARG A 35 2.51 12.58 -13.98
CA ARG A 35 3.10 11.88 -15.12
C ARG A 35 2.08 11.51 -16.20
N TYR A 36 0.85 11.19 -15.80
CA TYR A 36 -0.16 10.64 -16.70
C TYR A 36 -1.44 11.49 -16.80
N GLY A 37 -1.52 12.61 -16.06
CA GLY A 37 -2.73 13.43 -16.00
C GLY A 37 -3.92 12.73 -15.38
N ALA A 38 -3.69 11.67 -14.59
CA ALA A 38 -4.75 10.84 -14.03
C ALA A 38 -5.42 11.50 -12.81
N ASP A 39 -6.74 11.39 -12.73
CA ASP A 39 -7.49 11.67 -11.50
C ASP A 39 -7.35 10.48 -10.52
N VAL A 40 -6.93 10.75 -9.29
CA VAL A 40 -6.62 9.76 -8.25
C VAL A 40 -7.28 10.17 -6.94
N TYR A 41 -8.04 9.25 -6.35
CA TYR A 41 -8.60 9.37 -5.02
C TYR A 41 -8.10 8.22 -4.14
N VAL A 42 -7.64 8.54 -2.93
CA VAL A 42 -7.23 7.54 -1.93
C VAL A 42 -7.80 7.92 -0.58
N GLN A 43 -8.47 6.96 0.06
CA GLN A 43 -8.88 7.04 1.45
C GLN A 43 -8.24 5.90 2.23
N VAL A 44 -7.60 6.23 3.35
CA VAL A 44 -7.03 5.25 4.28
C VAL A 44 -7.62 5.46 5.66
N ARG A 45 -8.11 4.38 6.28
CA ARG A 45 -8.62 4.37 7.64
C ARG A 45 -7.82 3.39 8.48
N PHE A 46 -7.27 3.86 9.59
CA PHE A 46 -6.51 3.02 10.52
C PHE A 46 -6.76 3.45 11.95
N LYS A 47 -7.39 2.57 12.75
CA LYS A 47 -7.84 2.89 14.12
C LYS A 47 -8.71 4.16 14.12
N SER A 48 -8.31 5.19 14.87
CA SER A 48 -8.98 6.50 14.93
C SER A 48 -8.50 7.49 13.85
N ARG A 49 -7.57 7.10 12.97
CA ARG A 49 -6.97 7.99 11.97
C ARG A 49 -7.60 7.82 10.60
N HIS A 50 -7.86 8.95 9.95
CA HIS A 50 -8.42 9.04 8.61
C HIS A 50 -7.49 9.90 7.77
N TYR A 51 -7.13 9.39 6.59
CA TYR A 51 -6.28 10.08 5.64
C TYR A 51 -7.00 10.09 4.31
N GLU A 52 -6.94 11.24 3.63
CA GLU A 52 -7.55 11.43 2.33
C GLU A 52 -6.59 12.17 1.42
N TYR A 53 -6.56 11.77 0.16
CA TYR A 53 -5.94 12.51 -0.93
C TYR A 53 -6.90 12.50 -2.12
N THR A 54 -7.14 13.68 -2.68
CA THR A 54 -7.80 13.86 -3.97
C THR A 54 -6.90 14.68 -4.87
N SER A 55 -6.77 14.26 -6.12
CA SER A 55 -6.09 15.02 -7.17
C SER A 55 -7.01 16.03 -7.87
N SER A 56 -8.32 15.91 -7.65
CA SER A 56 -9.36 16.59 -8.42
C SER A 56 -10.16 17.50 -7.50
N ASP A 57 -10.39 18.72 -7.97
CA ASP A 57 -11.27 19.69 -7.30
C ASP A 57 -12.73 19.55 -7.76
N LYS A 58 -13.02 18.54 -8.60
CA LYS A 58 -14.35 18.33 -9.13
C LYS A 58 -15.26 17.70 -8.07
N PRO A 59 -16.50 18.21 -7.91
CA PRO A 59 -17.42 17.73 -6.88
C PRO A 59 -17.96 16.31 -7.13
N ASP A 60 -17.87 15.81 -8.36
CA ASP A 60 -18.30 14.48 -8.78
C ASP A 60 -17.18 13.42 -8.68
N PHE A 61 -16.01 13.80 -8.17
CA PHE A 61 -14.87 12.92 -7.98
C PHE A 61 -14.53 12.74 -6.49
N PRO A 62 -14.42 11.49 -5.98
CA PRO A 62 -14.59 10.22 -6.69
C PRO A 62 -16.06 9.90 -6.97
N ARG A 63 -16.31 9.19 -8.08
CA ARG A 63 -17.65 8.68 -8.39
C ARG A 63 -18.15 7.68 -7.36
N SER A 64 -19.44 7.69 -7.12
CA SER A 64 -20.12 6.69 -6.31
C SER A 64 -20.03 5.30 -6.95
N ARG A 65 -20.24 4.26 -6.14
CA ARG A 65 -20.21 2.88 -6.63
C ARG A 65 -21.34 2.56 -7.61
N ALA A 66 -22.47 3.26 -7.51
CA ALA A 66 -23.56 3.11 -8.48
C ALA A 66 -23.16 3.66 -9.85
N GLU A 67 -22.54 4.84 -9.88
CA GLU A 67 -22.05 5.48 -11.11
C GLU A 67 -20.93 4.67 -11.77
N LEU A 68 -20.02 4.08 -10.98
CA LEU A 68 -18.97 3.22 -11.51
C LEU A 68 -19.52 1.97 -12.21
N LYS A 69 -20.63 1.39 -11.72
CA LYS A 69 -21.29 0.25 -12.37
C LYS A 69 -21.96 0.61 -13.70
N ALA A 70 -22.38 1.86 -13.86
CA ALA A 70 -23.01 2.37 -15.09
C ALA A 70 -21.99 2.94 -16.09
N THR A 71 -20.71 3.03 -15.73
CA THR A 71 -19.64 3.60 -16.57
C THR A 71 -19.09 2.54 -17.53
N TYR A 72 -18.90 2.91 -18.80
CA TYR A 72 -18.16 2.11 -19.79
C TYR A 72 -16.84 2.81 -20.17
N PRO A 73 -15.70 2.08 -20.23
CA PRO A 73 -15.56 0.66 -19.91
C PRO A 73 -15.74 0.37 -18.42
N VAL A 74 -16.14 -0.87 -18.12
CA VAL A 74 -16.30 -1.33 -16.73
C VAL A 74 -14.97 -1.16 -15.99
N PRO A 75 -14.95 -0.48 -14.83
CA PRO A 75 -13.71 -0.27 -14.09
C PRO A 75 -13.05 -1.58 -13.66
N VAL A 76 -11.73 -1.67 -13.82
CA VAL A 76 -10.93 -2.80 -13.31
C VAL A 76 -10.79 -2.66 -11.80
N ALA A 77 -11.58 -3.44 -11.04
CA ALA A 77 -11.49 -3.49 -9.60
C ALA A 77 -10.46 -4.52 -9.13
N ARG A 78 -9.70 -4.20 -8.07
CA ARG A 78 -8.77 -5.11 -7.38
C ARG A 78 -9.14 -5.21 -5.91
N SER A 79 -9.01 -6.40 -5.36
CA SER A 79 -9.26 -6.74 -3.96
C SER A 79 -7.96 -7.20 -3.28
N PRO A 80 -7.91 -7.32 -1.95
CA PRO A 80 -6.73 -7.85 -1.27
C PRO A 80 -6.29 -9.24 -1.76
N LEU A 81 -7.23 -10.08 -2.22
CA LEU A 81 -6.95 -11.43 -2.74
C LEU A 81 -6.11 -11.39 -4.03
N ASP A 82 -6.23 -10.34 -4.84
CA ASP A 82 -5.40 -10.16 -6.04
C ASP A 82 -3.90 -9.99 -5.73
N TYR A 83 -3.53 -9.81 -4.46
CA TYR A 83 -2.16 -9.52 -4.03
C TYR A 83 -1.56 -10.55 -3.09
N THR A 84 -2.29 -11.61 -2.70
CA THR A 84 -1.81 -12.63 -1.75
C THR A 84 -0.74 -13.55 -2.35
N GLU A 85 -0.77 -13.79 -3.66
CA GLU A 85 0.11 -14.75 -4.34
C GLU A 85 1.55 -14.26 -4.55
N ARG A 86 1.83 -12.98 -4.31
CA ARG A 86 3.17 -12.41 -4.52
C ARG A 86 4.21 -12.86 -3.49
N ARG A 87 3.83 -13.57 -2.41
CA ARG A 87 4.75 -14.00 -1.36
C ARG A 87 5.48 -15.33 -1.65
N SER A 88 5.22 -16.00 -2.77
CA SER A 88 5.68 -17.38 -2.99
C SER A 88 6.77 -17.55 -4.05
N ARG A 89 7.63 -16.55 -4.30
CA ARG A 89 8.74 -16.65 -5.26
C ARG A 89 10.15 -16.58 -4.66
N SER A 90 10.29 -16.76 -3.36
CA SER A 90 11.60 -16.67 -2.67
C SER A 90 12.09 -17.97 -2.05
N ASP A 91 11.42 -19.10 -2.29
CA ASP A 91 11.85 -20.43 -1.79
C ASP A 91 12.00 -21.44 -2.92
N VAL A 92 12.65 -21.06 -4.03
CA VAL A 92 13.21 -22.03 -4.98
C VAL A 92 14.67 -21.65 -5.25
N GLU A 93 15.53 -22.45 -4.62
CA GLU A 93 16.92 -22.76 -4.95
C GLU A 93 18.00 -21.71 -4.68
N GLY A 94 18.45 -21.73 -3.42
CA GLY A 94 19.89 -21.70 -3.17
C GLY A 94 20.52 -23.08 -3.46
N GLN A 95 21.79 -23.04 -3.86
CA GLN A 95 22.77 -24.13 -3.92
C GLN A 95 22.77 -25.04 -5.15
N SER A 96 23.53 -24.64 -6.17
CA SER A 96 24.55 -25.53 -6.73
C SER A 96 25.80 -24.72 -7.09
N SER A 97 26.84 -25.01 -6.33
CA SER A 97 28.22 -24.53 -6.41
C SER A 97 28.91 -24.88 -7.73
N VAL A 98 29.75 -23.93 -8.17
CA VAL A 98 31.04 -24.05 -8.88
C VAL A 98 31.46 -25.43 -9.41
N SER A 99 31.89 -25.49 -10.68
CA SER A 99 33.11 -26.21 -11.11
C SER A 99 33.55 -25.69 -12.48
N SER A 100 34.80 -25.23 -12.53
CA SER A 100 35.57 -24.90 -13.73
C SER A 100 35.91 -26.16 -14.54
N GLY A 101 36.06 -26.01 -15.85
CA GLY A 101 36.59 -27.01 -16.78
C GLY A 101 36.60 -26.45 -18.19
#